data_AF-A0A1S0TG22-F1
#
_entry.id   AF-A0A1S0TG22-F1
#
_cell.length_a   1.000
_cell.length_b   1.000
_cell.length_c   1.000
_cell.angle_alpha   90.00
_cell.angle_beta   90.00
_cell.angle_gamma   90.00
#
_symmetry.space_group_name_H-M   'P 1'
#
loop_
_entity.id
_entity.type
_entity.pdbx_description
1 polymer ?
#
loop_
_entity_poly.entity_id
_entity_poly.type
_entity_poly.pdbx_seq_one_letter_code
_entity_poly.pdbx_strand_id
1 'polypeptide(L)'
;MIGNPIQANEKRIIWIDGGNHAREWPAFHTATFFINKLVTEYGKDPEITRYVDKLNFYILPILNPDGFVFSRTSKSSLIRHWRKNRAPENCTGSILFRKNLCCEGVDLNRNYDFGFQQTFYPFNNSCSDEYQGPFPFSEPESRAVRDFITSNELRYKTDAVISMHTHGQLIILPYNHRRKAYPIDYDDLMAVAQKAKNAIKKHNGHDYNIGTAADMLEVLVGF
;
A
#
# COMPACT_ATOMS: atom_id res chain seq x y z
N MET A 1 0.97 14.27 -9.93
CA MET A 1 0.92 13.69 -11.28
C MET A 1 2.23 13.98 -11.99
N ILE A 2 2.82 12.99 -12.67
CA ILE A 2 3.96 13.15 -13.57
C ILE A 2 3.57 12.57 -14.94
N GLY A 3 3.64 13.38 -16.00
CA GLY A 3 3.28 12.99 -17.36
C GLY A 3 3.46 14.17 -18.31
N ASN A 4 3.73 13.91 -19.60
CA ASN A 4 3.87 14.94 -20.63
C ASN A 4 2.99 14.65 -21.87
N PRO A 5 2.20 15.61 -22.39
CA PRO A 5 1.82 16.85 -21.71
C PRO A 5 0.99 16.57 -20.45
N ILE A 6 1.01 17.50 -19.49
CA ILE A 6 0.33 17.37 -18.20
C ILE A 6 -1.20 17.44 -18.37
N GLN A 7 -1.70 18.21 -19.35
CA GLN A 7 -3.15 18.38 -19.56
C GLN A 7 -3.81 17.20 -20.30
N ALA A 8 -3.05 16.22 -20.78
CA ALA A 8 -3.60 15.06 -21.48
C ALA A 8 -4.22 14.06 -20.49
N ASN A 9 -5.51 14.27 -20.24
CA ASN A 9 -6.36 13.47 -19.36
C ASN A 9 -6.80 12.12 -19.96
N GLU A 10 -6.38 11.78 -21.18
CA GLU A 10 -6.74 10.52 -21.87
C GLU A 10 -5.70 9.40 -21.68
N LYS A 11 -4.49 9.73 -21.22
CA LYS A 11 -3.41 8.74 -21.02
C LYS A 11 -3.77 7.76 -19.92
N ARG A 12 -3.29 6.52 -20.08
CA ARG A 12 -3.39 5.47 -19.06
C ARG A 12 -2.57 5.83 -17.82
N ILE A 13 -3.06 5.42 -16.66
CA ILE A 13 -2.56 5.84 -15.36
C ILE A 13 -1.90 4.67 -14.63
N ILE A 14 -0.76 4.97 -14.00
CA ILE A 14 -0.11 4.10 -13.00
C ILE A 14 -0.20 4.82 -11.66
N TRP A 15 -0.86 4.18 -10.69
CA TRP A 15 -0.88 4.61 -9.30
C TRP A 15 0.22 3.89 -8.52
N ILE A 16 1.02 4.65 -7.78
CA ILE A 16 2.05 4.12 -6.87
C ILE A 16 1.87 4.77 -5.52
N ASP A 17 1.70 3.99 -4.47
CA ASP A 17 1.72 4.52 -3.11
C ASP A 17 2.79 3.82 -2.26
N GLY A 18 3.21 4.53 -1.22
CA GLY A 18 4.09 4.00 -0.20
C GLY A 18 3.68 4.53 1.16
N GLY A 19 4.13 3.84 2.20
CA GLY A 19 4.02 4.38 3.54
C GLY A 19 2.63 4.31 4.14
N ASN A 20 1.88 3.27 3.80
CA ASN A 20 0.64 2.90 4.48
C ASN A 20 0.94 2.52 5.95
N HIS A 21 1.93 1.66 6.19
CA HIS A 21 2.42 1.39 7.54
C HIS A 21 3.55 2.32 7.94
N ALA A 22 3.40 3.00 9.06
CA ALA A 22 4.28 4.06 9.53
C ALA A 22 5.76 3.64 9.70
N ARG A 23 6.01 2.44 10.22
CA ARG A 23 7.38 1.92 10.47
C ARG A 23 8.18 1.57 9.23
N GLU A 24 7.53 1.42 8.07
CA GLU A 24 8.09 0.88 6.83
C GLU A 24 8.80 1.95 5.99
N TRP A 25 9.74 2.68 6.62
CA TRP A 25 10.42 3.84 6.04
C TRP A 25 10.97 3.67 4.62
N PRO A 26 11.54 2.50 4.23
CA PRO A 26 12.01 2.34 2.86
C PRO A 26 10.90 2.45 1.80
N ALA A 27 9.65 2.09 2.11
CA ALA A 27 8.54 2.23 1.16
C ALA A 27 8.31 3.70 0.76
N PHE A 28 8.36 4.62 1.73
CA PHE A 28 8.28 6.06 1.50
C PHE A 28 9.44 6.55 0.62
N HIS A 29 10.65 6.10 0.92
CA HIS A 29 11.85 6.45 0.17
C HIS A 29 11.80 5.93 -1.27
N THR A 30 11.35 4.70 -1.50
CA THR A 30 11.21 4.12 -2.84
C THR A 30 10.16 4.86 -3.67
N ALA A 31 9.01 5.23 -3.09
CA ALA A 31 8.01 6.07 -3.78
C ALA A 31 8.59 7.43 -4.18
N THR A 32 9.36 8.04 -3.27
CA THR A 32 10.03 9.32 -3.53
C THR A 32 11.12 9.17 -4.60
N PHE A 33 11.83 8.03 -4.61
CA PHE A 33 12.83 7.71 -5.62
C PHE A 33 12.22 7.58 -7.01
N PHE A 34 11.02 7.00 -7.16
CA PHE A 34 10.29 7.00 -8.43
C PHE A 34 10.00 8.41 -8.93
N ILE A 35 9.54 9.32 -8.05
CA ILE A 35 9.34 10.73 -8.40
C ILE A 35 10.65 11.33 -8.93
N ASN A 36 11.74 11.18 -8.18
CA ASN A 36 13.04 11.70 -8.57
C ASN A 36 13.49 11.14 -9.92
N LYS A 37 13.45 9.81 -10.10
CA LYS A 37 13.89 9.14 -11.34
C LYS A 37 13.06 9.58 -12.55
N LEU A 38 11.74 9.67 -12.42
CA LEU A 38 10.88 10.11 -13.53
C LEU A 38 11.15 11.56 -13.92
N VAL A 39 11.41 12.45 -12.95
CA VAL A 39 11.64 13.88 -13.22
C VAL A 39 13.06 14.15 -13.72
N THR A 40 14.09 13.54 -13.12
CA THR A 40 15.48 13.87 -13.45
C THR A 40 15.96 13.25 -14.76
N GLU A 41 15.35 12.15 -15.17
CA GLU A 41 15.73 11.39 -16.36
C GLU A 41 14.84 11.66 -17.57
N TYR A 42 13.73 12.40 -17.39
CA TYR A 42 12.90 12.83 -18.50
C TYR A 42 13.71 13.69 -19.49
N GLY A 43 13.68 13.33 -20.78
CA GLY A 43 14.49 13.96 -21.83
C GLY A 43 15.96 13.50 -21.87
N LYS A 44 16.40 12.63 -20.94
CA LYS A 44 17.76 12.07 -20.90
C LYS A 44 17.78 10.58 -21.18
N ASP A 45 16.97 9.83 -20.44
CA ASP A 45 16.80 8.39 -20.62
C ASP A 45 15.65 8.16 -21.63
N PRO A 46 15.91 7.50 -22.78
CA PRO A 46 14.88 7.29 -23.80
C PRO A 46 13.69 6.45 -23.32
N GLU A 47 13.93 5.52 -22.39
CA GLU A 47 12.90 4.64 -21.86
C GLU A 47 12.00 5.38 -20.86
N ILE A 48 12.58 6.13 -19.92
CA ILE A 48 11.84 6.98 -18.99
C ILE A 48 11.06 8.06 -19.74
N THR A 49 11.67 8.69 -20.75
CA THR A 49 11.01 9.69 -21.60
C THR A 49 9.77 9.09 -22.26
N ARG A 50 9.92 7.91 -22.87
CA ARG A 50 8.80 7.18 -23.47
C ARG A 50 7.70 6.85 -22.45
N TYR A 51 8.05 6.51 -21.21
CA TYR A 51 7.05 6.25 -20.16
C TYR A 51 6.26 7.50 -19.79
N VAL A 52 6.93 8.62 -19.53
CA VAL A 52 6.30 9.89 -19.14
C VAL A 52 5.45 10.48 -20.28
N ASP A 53 5.85 10.26 -21.54
CA ASP A 53 5.07 10.71 -22.71
C ASP A 53 3.80 9.87 -22.94
N LYS A 54 3.82 8.59 -22.56
CA LYS A 54 2.69 7.65 -22.81
C LYS A 54 1.77 7.45 -21.62
N LEU A 55 2.26 7.64 -20.40
CA LEU A 55 1.56 7.33 -19.15
C LEU A 55 1.47 8.55 -18.25
N ASN A 56 0.50 8.52 -17.35
CA ASN A 56 0.41 9.45 -16.23
C ASN A 56 0.70 8.70 -14.93
N PHE A 57 1.69 9.15 -14.16
CA PHE A 57 2.03 8.58 -12.87
C PHE A 57 1.44 9.42 -11.74
N TYR A 58 0.63 8.80 -10.88
CA TYR A 58 0.20 9.38 -9.62
C TYR A 58 0.93 8.65 -8.50
N ILE A 59 1.74 9.40 -7.75
CA ILE A 59 2.61 8.83 -6.72
C ILE A 59 2.27 9.48 -5.39
N LEU A 60 1.89 8.68 -4.39
CA LEU A 60 1.60 9.09 -3.02
C LEU A 60 2.66 8.48 -2.06
N PRO A 61 3.77 9.20 -1.78
CA PRO A 61 4.87 8.61 -1.00
C PRO A 61 4.58 8.40 0.48
N ILE A 62 3.65 9.17 1.05
CA ILE A 62 3.29 9.16 2.46
C ILE A 62 1.77 9.05 2.54
N LEU A 63 1.25 7.81 2.54
CA LEU A 63 -0.18 7.55 2.72
C LEU A 63 -0.62 7.80 4.18
N ASN A 64 0.24 7.48 5.15
CA ASN A 64 0.01 7.65 6.58
C ASN A 64 0.92 8.74 7.18
N PRO A 65 0.60 10.03 7.00
CA PRO A 65 1.46 11.13 7.45
C PRO A 65 1.60 11.19 8.97
N ASP A 66 0.52 11.01 9.72
CA ASP A 66 0.53 11.11 11.18
C ASP A 66 1.35 9.98 11.81
N GLY A 67 1.15 8.75 11.34
CA GLY A 67 1.94 7.60 11.77
C GLY A 67 3.41 7.75 11.38
N PHE A 68 3.72 8.26 10.18
CA PHE A 68 5.09 8.54 9.76
C PHE A 68 5.79 9.51 10.71
N VAL A 69 5.16 10.66 11.01
CA VAL A 69 5.70 11.64 11.97
C VAL A 69 5.88 11.00 13.33
N PHE A 70 4.85 10.32 13.85
CA PHE A 70 4.89 9.66 15.15
C PHE A 70 6.08 8.70 15.26
N SER A 71 6.30 7.84 14.26
CA SER A 71 7.39 6.85 14.25
C SER A 71 8.79 7.45 14.34
N ARG A 72 8.93 8.76 14.08
CA ARG A 72 10.19 9.52 14.10
C ARG A 72 10.38 10.37 15.35
N THR A 73 9.37 10.46 16.23
CA THR A 73 9.46 11.26 17.47
C THR A 73 10.37 10.64 18.52
N SER A 74 10.63 9.33 18.44
CA SER A 74 11.48 8.61 19.38
C SER A 74 12.11 7.36 18.76
N LYS A 75 13.26 6.96 19.31
CA LYS A 75 13.91 5.69 18.99
C LYS A 75 13.39 4.51 19.82
N SER A 76 12.49 4.75 20.78
CA SER A 76 11.83 3.68 21.53
C SER A 76 11.12 2.72 20.59
N SER A 77 11.24 1.42 20.85
CA SER A 77 10.64 0.36 20.02
C SER A 77 9.13 0.59 19.81
N LEU A 78 8.41 0.99 20.87
CA LEU A 78 6.97 1.25 20.85
C LEU A 78 6.56 2.34 19.83
N ILE A 79 7.43 3.33 19.62
CA ILE A 79 7.17 4.46 18.75
C ILE A 79 7.76 4.18 17.36
N ARG A 80 9.03 3.78 17.28
CA ARG A 80 9.72 3.53 16.02
C ARG A 80 9.07 2.42 15.19
N HIS A 81 8.49 1.41 15.85
CA HIS A 81 7.78 0.31 15.20
C HIS A 81 6.26 0.52 15.13
N TRP A 82 5.77 1.75 15.33
CA TRP A 82 4.36 2.07 15.12
C TRP A 82 3.95 1.73 13.68
N ARG A 83 2.84 1.01 13.52
CA ARG A 83 2.34 0.54 12.21
C ARG A 83 1.16 1.37 11.71
N LYS A 84 0.17 1.55 12.58
CA LYS A 84 -1.16 2.10 12.28
C LYS A 84 -1.13 3.60 11.95
N ASN A 85 -2.27 4.18 11.60
CA ASN A 85 -2.43 5.64 11.64
C ASN A 85 -2.51 6.15 13.09
N ARG A 86 -2.93 7.40 13.29
CA ARG A 86 -3.09 8.04 14.61
C ARG A 86 -4.54 8.41 14.93
N ALA A 87 -5.48 7.57 14.50
CA ALA A 87 -6.89 7.69 14.89
C ALA A 87 -7.03 7.78 16.42
N PRO A 88 -8.02 8.54 16.92
CA PRO A 88 -8.27 8.69 18.36
C PRO A 88 -8.40 7.37 19.12
N GLU A 89 -8.20 7.42 20.43
CA GLU A 89 -8.31 6.26 21.30
C GLU A 89 -9.66 5.54 21.17
N ASN A 90 -9.57 4.21 21.08
CA ASN A 90 -10.70 3.31 21.13
C ASN A 90 -10.51 2.33 22.29
N CYS A 91 -11.40 2.40 23.27
CA CYS A 91 -11.35 1.63 24.51
C CYS A 91 -12.05 0.26 24.45
N THR A 92 -12.23 -0.31 23.26
CA THR A 92 -12.76 -1.68 23.08
C THR A 92 -11.67 -2.76 23.09
N GLY A 93 -10.42 -2.35 23.19
CA GLY A 93 -9.26 -3.23 23.08
C GLY A 93 -9.14 -4.21 24.24
N SER A 94 -8.50 -5.34 23.97
CA SER A 94 -8.24 -6.36 24.99
C SER A 94 -6.89 -7.03 24.81
N ILE A 95 -6.28 -7.43 25.92
CA ILE A 95 -5.13 -8.32 26.01
C ILE A 95 -5.49 -9.51 26.90
N LEU A 96 -4.64 -10.54 27.00
CA LEU A 96 -4.95 -11.81 27.68
C LEU A 96 -5.72 -11.67 29.00
N PHE A 97 -5.32 -10.73 29.88
CA PHE A 97 -5.90 -10.59 31.22
C PHE A 97 -6.60 -9.25 31.46
N ARG A 98 -6.77 -8.40 30.44
CA ARG A 98 -7.35 -7.07 30.62
C ARG A 98 -8.21 -6.69 29.42
N LYS A 99 -9.42 -6.22 29.70
CA LYS A 99 -10.38 -5.71 28.70
C LYS A 99 -10.53 -4.20 28.85
N ASN A 100 -11.19 -3.58 27.88
CA ASN A 100 -11.47 -2.15 27.82
C ASN A 100 -10.19 -1.29 27.83
N LEU A 101 -9.13 -1.74 27.14
CA LEU A 101 -7.93 -0.93 26.95
C LEU A 101 -8.18 0.11 25.86
N CYS A 102 -7.85 1.36 26.18
CA CYS A 102 -7.79 2.45 25.21
C CYS A 102 -6.51 2.32 24.39
N CYS A 103 -6.69 2.12 23.10
CA CYS A 103 -5.61 1.99 22.12
C CYS A 103 -5.92 2.85 20.91
N GLU A 104 -4.88 3.44 20.32
CA GLU A 104 -5.00 4.39 19.22
C GLU A 104 -4.71 3.72 17.88
N GLY A 105 -5.21 4.33 16.81
CA GLY A 105 -4.87 4.00 15.44
C GLY A 105 -5.59 2.78 14.86
N VAL A 106 -5.68 2.79 13.54
CA VAL A 106 -6.25 1.76 12.67
C VAL A 106 -5.21 1.34 11.65
N ASP A 107 -5.17 0.04 11.32
CA ASP A 107 -4.37 -0.47 10.22
C ASP A 107 -5.03 -0.08 8.89
N LEU A 108 -4.42 0.88 8.20
CA LEU A 108 -4.95 1.40 6.94
C LEU A 108 -4.97 0.33 5.84
N ASN A 109 -4.08 -0.66 5.87
CA ASN A 109 -4.10 -1.80 4.94
C ASN A 109 -5.05 -2.93 5.37
N ARG A 110 -5.95 -2.65 6.32
CA ARG A 110 -7.09 -3.49 6.67
C ARG A 110 -8.41 -2.75 6.58
N ASN A 111 -8.39 -1.44 6.28
CA ASN A 111 -9.54 -0.55 6.38
C ASN A 111 -10.32 -0.40 5.05
N TYR A 112 -9.96 -1.09 3.97
CA TYR A 112 -10.71 -1.04 2.71
C TYR A 112 -11.93 -1.97 2.74
N ASP A 113 -12.93 -1.66 1.90
CA ASP A 113 -14.18 -2.45 1.77
C ASP A 113 -14.00 -3.70 0.90
N PHE A 114 -13.03 -4.53 1.23
CA PHE A 114 -12.79 -5.79 0.54
C PHE A 114 -12.47 -6.91 1.55
N GLY A 115 -13.45 -7.77 1.80
CA GLY A 115 -13.31 -8.85 2.78
C GLY A 115 -13.20 -8.38 4.24
N PHE A 116 -13.64 -7.15 4.55
CA PHE A 116 -13.65 -6.56 5.89
C PHE A 116 -14.36 -7.45 6.92
N GLN A 117 -13.71 -7.74 8.05
CA GLN A 117 -14.10 -8.77 9.03
C GLN A 117 -13.85 -8.33 10.49
N GLN A 118 -14.60 -7.33 10.95
CA GLN A 118 -14.63 -6.87 12.36
C GLN A 118 -15.27 -7.85 13.36
N THR A 119 -15.54 -9.10 12.97
CA THR A 119 -16.18 -10.09 13.84
C THR A 119 -15.20 -10.96 14.62
N PHE A 120 -13.92 -11.01 14.23
CA PHE A 120 -12.93 -11.91 14.84
C PHE A 120 -11.59 -11.21 15.13
N TYR A 121 -10.85 -11.75 16.10
CA TYR A 121 -9.47 -11.36 16.35
C TYR A 121 -8.58 -11.81 15.17
N PRO A 122 -7.54 -11.04 14.78
CA PRO A 122 -7.04 -9.80 15.40
C PRO A 122 -7.73 -8.52 14.91
N PHE A 123 -8.60 -8.63 13.91
CA PHE A 123 -9.21 -7.52 13.19
C PHE A 123 -10.11 -6.65 14.06
N ASN A 124 -10.80 -7.25 15.03
CA ASN A 124 -11.79 -6.58 15.89
C ASN A 124 -11.26 -5.98 17.19
N ASN A 125 -9.94 -5.99 17.40
CA ASN A 125 -9.33 -5.55 18.65
C ASN A 125 -8.55 -4.25 18.45
N SER A 126 -8.98 -3.14 19.06
CA SER A 126 -8.33 -1.83 18.87
C SER A 126 -6.85 -1.78 19.27
N CYS A 127 -6.40 -2.68 20.14
CA CYS A 127 -5.00 -2.79 20.54
C CYS A 127 -4.15 -3.68 19.61
N SER A 128 -4.77 -4.29 18.59
CA SER A 128 -4.06 -5.05 17.57
C SER A 128 -3.35 -4.13 16.58
N ASP A 129 -2.21 -4.59 16.07
CA ASP A 129 -1.51 -3.99 14.93
C ASP A 129 -2.33 -4.12 13.62
N GLU A 130 -3.29 -5.05 13.57
CA GLU A 130 -4.15 -5.33 12.40
C GLU A 130 -5.61 -4.88 12.60
N TYR A 131 -5.85 -4.01 13.59
CA TYR A 131 -7.19 -3.49 13.85
C TYR A 131 -7.75 -2.76 12.62
N GLN A 132 -8.89 -3.21 12.09
CA GLN A 132 -9.41 -2.66 10.83
C GLN A 132 -10.15 -1.34 10.97
N GLY A 133 -10.40 -0.85 12.19
CA GLY A 133 -11.29 0.29 12.41
C GLY A 133 -12.77 -0.13 12.49
N PRO A 134 -13.66 0.78 12.92
CA PRO A 134 -15.05 0.45 13.21
C PRO A 134 -15.90 0.04 11.99
N PHE A 135 -15.53 0.47 10.79
CA PHE A 135 -16.21 0.15 9.52
C PHE A 135 -15.26 0.39 8.34
N PRO A 136 -15.53 -0.16 7.14
CA PRO A 136 -14.71 0.10 5.96
C PRO A 136 -14.61 1.59 5.64
N PHE A 137 -13.40 2.05 5.35
CA PHE A 137 -13.08 3.45 5.09
C PHE A 137 -13.43 4.39 6.28
N SER A 138 -13.30 3.89 7.51
CA SER A 138 -13.42 4.73 8.72
C SER A 138 -12.33 5.79 8.82
N GLU A 139 -11.18 5.56 8.20
CA GLU A 139 -10.03 6.46 8.27
C GLU A 139 -10.04 7.51 7.14
N PRO A 140 -9.70 8.77 7.41
CA PRO A 140 -9.63 9.79 6.37
C PRO A 140 -8.60 9.47 5.29
N GLU A 141 -7.50 8.81 5.62
CA GLU A 141 -6.44 8.44 4.68
C GLU A 141 -6.92 7.39 3.67
N SER A 142 -7.60 6.33 4.12
CA SER A 142 -8.15 5.31 3.24
C SER A 142 -9.30 5.84 2.39
N ARG A 143 -10.14 6.75 2.93
CA ARG A 143 -11.16 7.46 2.16
C ARG A 143 -10.54 8.32 1.06
N ALA A 144 -9.49 9.07 1.36
CA ALA A 144 -8.84 9.93 0.36
C ALA A 144 -8.31 9.11 -0.82
N VAL A 145 -7.71 7.94 -0.57
CA VAL A 145 -7.26 7.02 -1.63
C VAL A 145 -8.44 6.48 -2.44
N ARG A 146 -9.50 6.00 -1.78
CA ARG A 146 -10.73 5.53 -2.44
C ARG A 146 -11.32 6.60 -3.34
N ASP A 147 -11.56 7.78 -2.79
CA ASP A 147 -12.24 8.88 -3.47
C ASP A 147 -11.42 9.37 -4.67
N PHE A 148 -10.09 9.37 -4.55
CA PHE A 148 -9.21 9.77 -5.63
C PHE A 148 -9.12 8.72 -6.74
N ILE A 149 -8.93 7.44 -6.41
CA ILE A 149 -8.88 6.35 -7.40
C ILE A 149 -10.21 6.20 -8.15
N THR A 150 -11.34 6.45 -7.47
CA THR A 150 -12.68 6.35 -8.07
C THR A 150 -13.18 7.66 -8.70
N SER A 151 -12.38 8.74 -8.62
CA SER A 151 -12.70 10.02 -9.24
C SER A 151 -12.74 9.93 -10.77
N ASN A 152 -13.40 10.90 -11.42
CA ASN A 152 -13.43 10.99 -12.90
C ASN A 152 -12.03 11.11 -13.53
N GLU A 153 -11.02 11.50 -12.75
CA GLU A 153 -9.64 11.61 -13.23
C GLU A 153 -8.99 10.22 -13.42
N LEU A 154 -9.17 9.31 -12.47
CA LEU A 154 -8.51 8.00 -12.45
C LEU A 154 -9.41 6.85 -12.90
N ARG A 155 -10.71 6.94 -12.63
CA ARG A 155 -11.66 5.86 -12.90
C ARG A 155 -11.64 5.48 -14.38
N TYR A 156 -11.54 4.18 -14.64
CA TYR A 156 -11.42 3.58 -15.97
C TYR A 156 -10.14 3.92 -16.76
N LYS A 157 -9.22 4.70 -16.18
CA LYS A 157 -7.93 5.07 -16.79
C LYS A 157 -6.73 4.44 -16.10
N THR A 158 -6.89 3.99 -14.85
CA THR A 158 -5.85 3.28 -14.09
C THR A 158 -5.65 1.85 -14.60
N ASP A 159 -4.44 1.55 -15.08
CA ASP A 159 -4.04 0.22 -15.52
C ASP A 159 -3.27 -0.57 -14.45
N ALA A 160 -2.65 0.13 -13.48
CA ALA A 160 -1.93 -0.51 -12.40
C ALA A 160 -2.02 0.30 -11.10
N VAL A 161 -2.10 -0.43 -9.99
CA VAL A 161 -2.02 0.08 -8.61
C VAL A 161 -0.90 -0.69 -7.91
N ILE A 162 0.15 0.02 -7.49
CA ILE A 162 1.33 -0.55 -6.85
C ILE A 162 1.45 0.06 -5.46
N SER A 163 1.07 -0.69 -4.43
CA SER A 163 1.27 -0.30 -3.04
C SER A 163 2.55 -0.92 -2.48
N MET A 164 3.46 -0.08 -2.02
CA MET A 164 4.78 -0.51 -1.55
C MET A 164 4.83 -0.67 -0.04
N HIS A 165 5.36 -1.82 0.37
CA HIS A 165 5.49 -2.23 1.77
C HIS A 165 6.88 -2.81 2.06
N THR A 166 7.23 -2.90 3.34
CA THR A 166 8.40 -3.64 3.82
C THR A 166 8.10 -4.44 5.07
N HIS A 167 8.73 -5.57 5.33
CA HIS A 167 9.80 -6.25 4.59
C HIS A 167 9.27 -7.58 4.05
N GLY A 168 10.13 -8.34 3.36
CA GLY A 168 9.81 -9.71 2.95
C GLY A 168 10.33 -10.10 1.57
N GLN A 169 10.73 -9.13 0.74
CA GLN A 169 11.12 -9.37 -0.66
C GLN A 169 10.04 -10.16 -1.42
N LEU A 170 8.80 -9.66 -1.35
CA LEU A 170 7.63 -10.28 -1.96
C LEU A 170 7.03 -9.37 -3.02
N ILE A 171 6.54 -9.96 -4.10
CA ILE A 171 5.58 -9.34 -5.02
C ILE A 171 4.24 -10.04 -4.77
N ILE A 172 3.34 -9.34 -4.10
CA ILE A 172 2.05 -9.88 -3.69
C ILE A 172 1.00 -9.55 -4.75
N LEU A 173 0.29 -10.58 -5.21
CA LEU A 173 -0.80 -10.48 -6.16
C LEU A 173 -2.15 -10.70 -5.46
N PRO A 174 -3.26 -10.14 -5.98
CA PRO A 174 -4.59 -10.45 -5.47
C PRO A 174 -5.02 -11.90 -5.81
N TYR A 175 -5.97 -12.48 -5.10
CA TYR A 175 -6.63 -11.94 -3.89
C TYR A 175 -6.00 -12.49 -2.60
N ASN A 176 -6.15 -11.75 -1.50
CA ASN A 176 -5.55 -12.11 -0.21
C ASN A 176 -6.59 -12.48 0.87
N HIS A 177 -7.88 -12.17 0.64
CA HIS A 177 -8.96 -12.39 1.61
C HIS A 177 -9.33 -13.88 1.82
N ARG A 178 -8.88 -14.77 0.92
CA ARG A 178 -9.12 -16.21 1.02
C ARG A 178 -8.03 -16.96 0.24
N ARG A 179 -7.61 -18.12 0.77
CA ARG A 179 -6.72 -19.04 0.06
C ARG A 179 -7.33 -19.56 -1.23
N LYS A 180 -6.47 -19.80 -2.23
CA LYS A 180 -6.88 -20.30 -3.56
C LYS A 180 -7.98 -19.45 -4.22
N ALA A 181 -7.99 -18.16 -3.95
CA ALA A 181 -8.87 -17.20 -4.60
C ALA A 181 -8.03 -16.30 -5.50
N TYR A 182 -8.24 -16.43 -6.80
CA TYR A 182 -7.46 -15.72 -7.82
C TYR A 182 -8.41 -14.91 -8.71
N PRO A 183 -8.01 -13.72 -9.16
CA PRO A 183 -8.75 -12.99 -10.17
C PRO A 183 -8.65 -13.71 -11.53
N ILE A 184 -9.51 -13.34 -12.46
CA ILE A 184 -9.57 -13.97 -13.80
C ILE A 184 -8.31 -13.73 -14.62
N ASP A 185 -7.60 -12.63 -14.36
CA ASP A 185 -6.37 -12.19 -15.02
C ASP A 185 -5.10 -12.56 -14.21
N TYR A 186 -5.19 -13.53 -13.30
CA TYR A 186 -4.06 -13.92 -12.44
C TYR A 186 -2.81 -14.32 -13.23
N ASP A 187 -2.96 -15.02 -14.35
CA ASP A 187 -1.82 -15.44 -15.18
C ASP A 187 -1.11 -14.24 -15.82
N ASP A 188 -1.85 -13.20 -16.21
CA ASP A 188 -1.28 -11.95 -16.73
C ASP A 188 -0.52 -11.20 -15.62
N LEU A 189 -1.11 -11.12 -14.43
CA LEU A 189 -0.46 -10.53 -13.25
C LEU A 189 0.83 -11.29 -12.89
N MET A 190 0.80 -12.62 -12.91
CA MET A 190 1.96 -13.47 -12.67
C MET A 190 3.05 -13.24 -13.71
N ALA A 191 2.70 -13.13 -14.99
CA ALA A 191 3.66 -12.87 -16.07
C ALA A 191 4.36 -11.50 -15.89
N VAL A 192 3.61 -10.46 -15.51
CA VAL A 192 4.19 -9.13 -15.22
C VAL A 192 5.07 -9.18 -13.98
N ALA A 193 4.62 -9.83 -12.89
CA ALA A 193 5.39 -9.99 -11.67
C ALA A 193 6.70 -10.75 -11.90
N GLN A 194 6.69 -11.79 -12.74
CA GLN A 194 7.89 -12.55 -13.09
C GLN A 194 8.92 -11.69 -13.84
N LYS A 195 8.46 -10.81 -14.75
CA LYS A 195 9.35 -9.84 -15.42
C LYS A 195 9.96 -8.86 -14.42
N ALA A 196 9.17 -8.33 -13.48
CA ALA A 196 9.64 -7.43 -12.44
C ALA A 196 10.68 -8.11 -11.53
N LYS A 197 10.38 -9.32 -11.04
CA LYS A 197 11.31 -10.16 -10.26
C LYS A 197 12.63 -10.39 -10.99
N ASN A 198 12.57 -10.77 -12.27
CA ASN A 198 13.77 -11.04 -13.07
C ASN A 198 14.61 -9.76 -13.27
N ALA A 199 13.97 -8.61 -13.48
CA ALA A 199 14.65 -7.33 -13.60
C ALA A 199 15.37 -6.92 -12.29
N ILE A 200 14.71 -7.10 -11.13
CA ILE A 200 15.31 -6.85 -9.82
C ILE A 200 16.52 -7.78 -9.60
N LYS A 201 16.33 -9.08 -9.82
CA LYS A 201 17.41 -10.08 -9.67
C LYS A 201 18.59 -9.78 -10.58
N LYS A 202 18.35 -9.35 -11.82
CA LYS A 202 19.41 -8.93 -12.75
C LYS A 202 20.16 -7.68 -12.26
N HIS A 203 19.46 -6.75 -11.62
CA HIS A 203 20.05 -5.50 -11.17
C HIS A 203 20.94 -5.65 -9.93
N ASN A 204 20.50 -6.41 -8.93
CA ASN A 204 21.18 -6.47 -7.63
C ASN A 204 21.22 -7.87 -6.98
N GLY A 205 20.82 -8.92 -7.70
CA GLY A 205 20.87 -10.30 -7.22
C GLY A 205 19.75 -10.69 -6.26
N HIS A 206 18.90 -9.77 -5.80
CA HIS A 206 17.81 -10.11 -4.89
C HIS A 206 16.72 -10.91 -5.60
N ASP A 207 16.40 -12.08 -5.06
CA ASP A 207 15.36 -12.98 -5.56
C ASP A 207 14.08 -12.79 -4.73
N TYR A 208 13.01 -12.30 -5.37
CA TYR A 208 11.73 -12.04 -4.72
C TYR A 208 10.79 -13.24 -4.89
N ASN A 209 9.97 -13.54 -3.89
CA ASN A 209 8.89 -14.52 -4.07
C ASN A 209 7.64 -13.84 -4.65
N ILE A 210 6.89 -14.57 -5.47
CA ILE A 210 5.66 -14.06 -6.12
C ILE A 210 4.51 -14.99 -5.73
N GLY A 211 3.36 -14.41 -5.42
CA GLY A 211 2.13 -15.16 -5.15
C GLY A 211 1.09 -14.31 -4.43
N THR A 212 0.02 -14.93 -3.99
CA THR A 212 -0.93 -14.29 -3.07
C THR A 212 -0.39 -14.37 -1.64
N ALA A 213 -0.65 -13.34 -0.83
CA ALA A 213 -0.33 -13.38 0.59
C ALA A 213 -1.10 -14.52 1.30
N ALA A 214 -2.35 -14.78 0.89
CA ALA A 214 -3.17 -15.86 1.44
C ALA A 214 -2.48 -17.23 1.38
N ASP A 215 -1.84 -17.53 0.25
CA ASP A 215 -1.21 -18.81 0.01
C ASP A 215 0.25 -18.86 0.49
N MET A 216 0.99 -17.74 0.43
CA MET A 216 2.40 -17.68 0.86
C MET A 216 2.59 -17.44 2.36
N LEU A 217 1.69 -16.69 2.99
CA LEU A 217 1.79 -16.22 4.37
C LEU A 217 0.55 -16.67 5.16
N GLU A 218 -0.49 -15.86 5.13
CA GLU A 218 -1.75 -16.04 5.84
C GLU A 218 -2.85 -15.23 5.14
N VAL A 219 -4.11 -15.49 5.52
CA VAL A 219 -5.25 -14.76 4.96
C VAL A 219 -5.24 -13.31 5.47
N LEU A 220 -5.22 -12.36 4.54
CA LEU A 220 -5.23 -10.93 4.85
C LEU A 220 -6.45 -10.26 4.23
N VAL A 221 -7.13 -9.41 4.98
CA VAL A 221 -8.41 -8.79 4.59
C VAL A 221 -8.35 -7.27 4.57
N GLY A 222 -9.25 -6.61 3.85
CA GLY A 222 -9.42 -5.16 3.90
C GLY A 222 -8.39 -4.36 3.10
N PHE A 223 -7.89 -4.91 1.99
CA PHE A 223 -7.11 -4.24 0.93
C PHE A 223 -7.15 -5.06 -0.36
#